data_AF-A0A953BQC4-F1
#
_entry.id   AF-A0A953BQC4-F1
#
_cell.length_a   1.000
_cell.length_b   1.000
_cell.length_c   1.000
_cell.angle_alpha   90.00
_cell.angle_beta   90.00
_cell.angle_gamma   90.00
#
_symmetry.space_group_name_H-M   'P 1'
#
loop_
_entity.id
_entity.type
_entity.pdbx_description
1 polymer ?
#
loop_
_entity_poly.entity_id
_entity_poly.type
_entity_poly.pdbx_seq_one_letter_code
_entity_poly.pdbx_strand_id
1 'polypeptide(L)'
;MSKRTKLKPSWEMTTAELEALTKDLDDEFVADKFKPLTARDRAKWESIKRGRGRPKVGKGAKVVSVSIERDLLARADKAAKRAGVSRARLVAAGLRRVLGELDKQAAATPKPGARKRAA
;
A
#
# COMPACT_ATOMS: atom_id res chain seq x y z
N MET A 1 -21.79 21.21 -17.64
CA MET A 1 -21.23 20.36 -18.71
C MET A 1 -20.56 21.27 -19.71
N SER A 2 -19.23 21.30 -19.76
CA SER A 2 -18.50 22.29 -20.57
C SER A 2 -17.99 21.65 -21.85
N LYS A 3 -18.21 22.37 -22.96
CA LYS A 3 -17.92 21.99 -24.34
C LYS A 3 -16.42 21.72 -24.52
N ARG A 4 -15.97 20.49 -24.32
CA ARG A 4 -14.79 19.98 -25.05
C ARG A 4 -15.27 19.70 -26.47
N THR A 5 -15.32 20.77 -27.26
CA THR A 5 -15.43 20.71 -28.71
C THR A 5 -14.46 19.63 -29.21
N LYS A 6 -14.96 18.72 -30.05
CA LYS A 6 -14.27 17.53 -30.54
C LYS A 6 -12.91 17.90 -31.13
N LEU A 7 -11.85 17.78 -30.33
CA LEU A 7 -10.49 17.83 -30.83
C LEU A 7 -10.30 16.62 -31.76
N LYS A 8 -9.60 16.83 -32.88
CA LYS A 8 -9.19 15.73 -33.75
C LYS A 8 -8.35 14.74 -32.93
N PRO A 9 -8.34 13.45 -33.31
CA PRO A 9 -7.34 12.54 -32.78
C PRO A 9 -5.92 13.04 -33.09
N SER A 10 -4.96 12.77 -32.20
CA SER A 10 -3.59 13.31 -32.31
C SER A 10 -2.86 12.89 -33.59
N TRP A 11 -3.25 11.78 -34.21
CA TRP A 11 -2.69 11.29 -35.48
C TRP A 11 -3.25 12.00 -36.72
N GLU A 12 -4.32 12.77 -36.58
CA GLU A 12 -4.94 13.60 -37.63
C GLU A 12 -4.59 15.09 -37.48
N MET A 13 -3.76 15.42 -36.49
CA MET A 13 -3.32 16.79 -36.22
C MET A 13 -2.03 17.10 -36.97
N THR A 14 -1.94 18.33 -37.45
CA THR A 14 -0.70 18.92 -37.96
C THR A 14 0.25 19.23 -36.81
N THR A 15 1.55 19.40 -37.12
CA THR A 15 2.57 19.77 -36.13
C THR A 15 2.20 21.05 -35.38
N ALA A 16 1.69 22.07 -36.07
CA ALA A 16 1.27 23.33 -35.46
C ALA A 16 0.06 23.15 -34.51
N GLU A 17 -0.86 22.24 -34.79
CA GLU A 17 -1.98 21.91 -33.89
C GLU A 17 -1.49 21.16 -32.64
N LEU A 18 -0.48 20.29 -32.78
CA LEU A 18 0.13 19.58 -31.66
C LEU A 18 0.92 20.53 -30.76
N GLU A 19 1.73 21.42 -31.34
CA GLU A 19 2.49 22.44 -30.60
C GLU A 19 1.55 23.37 -29.83
N ALA A 20 0.45 23.81 -30.45
CA ALA A 20 -0.54 24.63 -29.76
C ALA A 20 -1.22 23.90 -28.58
N LEU A 21 -1.37 22.59 -28.66
CA LEU A 21 -1.96 21.76 -27.59
C LEU A 21 -0.99 21.50 -26.44
N THR A 22 0.31 21.43 -26.70
CA THR A 22 1.33 21.13 -25.69
C THR A 22 2.03 22.37 -25.15
N LYS A 23 1.70 23.56 -25.66
CA LYS A 23 2.32 24.84 -25.29
C LYS A 23 2.36 25.10 -23.78
N ASP A 24 1.40 24.60 -23.01
CA ASP A 24 1.34 24.76 -21.55
C ASP A 24 2.34 23.85 -20.80
N LEU A 25 2.89 22.83 -21.46
CA LEU A 25 3.92 21.94 -20.92
C LEU A 25 5.33 22.53 -21.05
N ASP A 26 5.53 23.50 -21.94
CA ASP A 26 6.81 24.20 -22.14
C ASP A 26 7.10 25.24 -21.03
N ASP A 27 6.11 25.55 -20.18
CA ASP A 27 6.27 26.43 -19.03
C ASP A 27 7.01 25.70 -17.89
N GLU A 28 8.29 26.03 -17.67
CA GLU A 28 9.03 25.56 -16.50
C GLU A 28 8.57 26.28 -15.21
N PHE A 29 8.64 25.58 -14.07
CA PHE A 29 8.41 26.15 -12.73
C PHE A 29 7.05 26.89 -12.53
N VAL A 30 5.93 26.30 -12.96
CA VAL A 30 4.55 26.85 -12.79
C VAL A 30 4.01 26.86 -11.34
N ALA A 31 4.88 26.97 -10.33
CA ALA A 31 4.49 26.93 -8.92
C ALA A 31 3.49 28.04 -8.55
N ASP A 32 3.60 29.20 -9.19
CA ASP A 32 2.72 30.35 -8.99
C ASP A 32 1.27 30.10 -9.44
N LYS A 33 1.04 29.10 -10.30
CA LYS A 33 -0.30 28.69 -10.74
C LYS A 33 -0.99 27.75 -9.73
N PHE A 34 -0.26 27.26 -8.72
CA PHE A 34 -0.84 26.36 -7.72
C PHE A 34 -1.81 27.10 -6.80
N LYS A 35 -2.92 26.45 -6.49
CA LYS A 35 -3.95 26.96 -5.58
C LYS A 35 -4.02 26.10 -4.32
N PRO A 36 -4.41 26.67 -3.17
CA PRO A 36 -4.73 25.88 -2.00
C PRO A 36 -5.74 24.77 -2.32
N LEU A 37 -5.50 23.57 -1.79
CA LEU A 37 -6.38 22.42 -1.97
C LEU A 37 -7.79 22.75 -1.48
N THR A 38 -8.77 22.59 -2.38
CA THR A 38 -10.19 22.65 -2.00
C THR A 38 -10.53 21.51 -1.03
N ALA A 39 -11.66 21.59 -0.34
CA ALA A 39 -12.10 20.52 0.56
C ALA A 39 -12.21 19.15 -0.16
N ARG A 40 -12.69 19.16 -1.40
CA ARG A 40 -12.79 17.96 -2.26
C ARG A 40 -11.41 17.40 -2.62
N ASP A 41 -10.49 18.27 -3.01
CA ASP A 41 -9.13 17.85 -3.39
C ASP A 41 -8.35 17.35 -2.19
N ARG A 42 -8.55 17.95 -1.01
CA ARG A 42 -7.97 17.50 0.25
C ARG A 42 -8.45 16.10 0.63
N ALA A 43 -9.74 15.80 0.47
CA ALA A 43 -10.27 14.45 0.71
C ALA A 43 -9.67 13.42 -0.26
N LYS A 44 -9.49 13.79 -1.52
CA LYS A 44 -8.83 12.94 -2.53
C LYS A 44 -7.34 12.75 -2.22
N TRP A 45 -6.65 13.80 -1.80
CA TRP A 45 -5.26 13.75 -1.37
C TRP A 45 -5.07 12.81 -0.19
N GLU A 46 -5.90 12.93 0.85
CA GLU A 46 -5.84 12.08 2.02
C GLU A 46 -6.14 10.61 1.70
N SER A 47 -7.04 10.32 0.76
CA SER A 47 -7.31 8.93 0.33
C SER A 47 -6.12 8.33 -0.42
N ILE A 48 -5.45 9.12 -1.28
CA ILE A 48 -4.23 8.72 -2.00
C ILE A 48 -3.07 8.52 -1.01
N LYS A 49 -2.83 9.51 -0.15
CA LYS A 49 -1.77 9.54 0.87
C LYS A 49 -1.88 8.39 1.87
N ARG A 50 -3.11 7.93 2.17
CA ARG A 50 -3.33 6.80 3.10
C ARG A 50 -2.77 5.48 2.56
N GLY A 51 -2.62 5.34 1.24
CA GLY A 51 -2.08 4.16 0.57
C GLY A 51 -2.99 2.92 0.65
N ARG A 52 -2.88 2.00 -0.31
CA ARG A 52 -3.60 0.70 -0.25
C ARG A 52 -2.86 -0.26 0.70
N GLY A 53 -3.53 -0.68 1.78
CA GLY A 53 -3.36 -2.01 2.37
C GLY A 53 -2.47 -2.19 3.62
N ARG A 54 -1.73 -1.17 4.10
CA ARG A 54 -0.91 -1.31 5.33
C ARG A 54 -1.64 -0.74 6.57
N PRO A 55 -1.97 -1.57 7.56
CA PRO A 55 -2.58 -1.11 8.80
C PRO A 55 -1.60 -0.21 9.59
N LYS A 56 -2.01 1.02 9.91
CA LYS A 56 -1.32 1.91 10.87
C LYS A 56 -1.90 1.77 12.29
N VAL A 57 -2.28 0.57 12.71
CA VAL A 57 -2.93 0.33 14.00
C VAL A 57 -1.92 -0.19 15.04
N GLY A 58 -2.02 0.27 16.29
CA GLY A 58 -1.13 -0.11 17.39
C GLY A 58 0.19 0.67 17.41
N LYS A 59 1.29 -0.01 17.78
CA LYS A 59 2.66 0.57 17.90
C LYS A 59 3.36 0.85 16.54
N GLY A 60 2.59 1.03 15.47
CA GLY A 60 3.12 1.18 14.11
C GLY A 60 3.45 -0.16 13.42
N ALA A 61 4.14 -0.09 12.28
CA ALA A 61 4.52 -1.25 11.47
C ALA A 61 5.96 -1.12 10.96
N LYS A 62 6.80 -2.15 11.17
CA LYS A 62 8.15 -2.26 10.59
C LYS A 62 8.08 -3.02 9.26
N VAL A 63 8.79 -2.54 8.24
CA VAL A 63 8.96 -3.27 6.97
C VAL A 63 10.03 -4.32 7.17
N VAL A 64 9.72 -5.58 6.83
CA VAL A 64 10.68 -6.68 6.81
C VAL A 64 10.60 -7.36 5.43
N SER A 65 11.75 -7.78 4.90
CA SER A 65 11.82 -8.61 3.71
C SER A 65 11.84 -10.07 4.12
N VAL A 66 10.96 -10.89 3.55
CA VAL A 66 10.87 -12.32 3.82
C VAL A 66 10.64 -13.04 2.50
N SER A 67 11.46 -14.05 2.22
CA SER A 67 11.26 -14.94 1.08
C SER A 67 10.18 -15.97 1.42
N ILE A 68 9.17 -16.09 0.55
CA ILE A 68 8.05 -17.02 0.68
C ILE A 68 7.93 -17.76 -0.65
N GLU A 69 7.56 -19.04 -0.60
CA GLU A 69 7.25 -19.84 -1.78
C GLU A 69 6.16 -19.15 -2.64
N ARG A 70 6.31 -19.20 -3.97
CA ARG A 70 5.52 -18.42 -4.94
C ARG A 70 4.05 -18.82 -4.91
N ASP A 71 3.75 -20.11 -4.89
CA ASP A 71 2.38 -20.60 -4.89
C ASP A 71 1.68 -20.34 -3.56
N LEU A 72 2.42 -20.41 -2.46
CA LEU A 72 1.95 -20.03 -1.13
C LEU A 72 1.56 -18.55 -1.10
N LEU A 73 2.38 -17.67 -1.66
CA LEU A 73 2.07 -16.25 -1.77
C LEU A 73 0.81 -16.01 -2.62
N ALA A 74 0.70 -16.70 -3.76
CA ALA A 74 -0.48 -16.59 -4.62
C ALA A 74 -1.77 -17.08 -3.93
N ARG A 75 -1.69 -18.18 -3.16
CA ARG A 75 -2.80 -18.70 -2.36
C ARG A 75 -3.18 -17.73 -1.24
N ALA A 76 -2.20 -17.14 -0.57
CA ALA A 76 -2.44 -16.15 0.48
C ALA A 76 -3.17 -14.91 -0.08
N ASP A 77 -2.78 -14.44 -1.26
CA ASP A 77 -3.45 -13.32 -1.93
C ASP A 77 -4.89 -13.63 -2.30
N LYS A 78 -5.15 -14.82 -2.88
CA LYS A 78 -6.51 -15.28 -3.18
C LYS A 78 -7.35 -15.39 -1.90
N ALA A 79 -6.78 -15.90 -0.81
CA ALA A 79 -7.47 -16.00 0.47
C ALA A 79 -7.80 -14.62 1.05
N ALA A 80 -6.84 -13.69 1.05
CA ALA A 80 -7.06 -12.32 1.53
C ALA A 80 -8.16 -11.60 0.73
N LYS A 81 -8.15 -11.74 -0.60
CA LYS A 81 -9.17 -11.17 -1.49
C LYS A 81 -10.56 -11.74 -1.19
N ARG A 82 -10.70 -13.06 -1.05
CA ARG A 82 -11.99 -13.71 -0.70
C ARG A 82 -12.53 -13.25 0.64
N ALA A 83 -11.64 -13.03 1.62
CA ALA A 83 -12.02 -12.57 2.95
C ALA A 83 -12.18 -11.03 3.06
N GLY A 84 -11.97 -10.27 1.98
CA GLY A 84 -12.10 -8.81 2.00
C GLY A 84 -11.06 -8.10 2.89
N VAL A 85 -9.90 -8.73 3.15
CA VAL A 85 -8.84 -8.18 3.99
C VAL A 85 -7.55 -7.94 3.20
N SER A 86 -6.68 -7.07 3.70
CA SER A 86 -5.35 -6.92 3.09
C SER A 86 -4.46 -8.11 3.40
N ARG A 87 -3.51 -8.40 2.50
CA ARG A 87 -2.45 -9.41 2.73
C ARG A 87 -1.75 -9.22 4.07
N ALA A 88 -1.40 -7.98 4.41
CA ALA A 88 -0.77 -7.65 5.68
C ALA A 88 -1.64 -8.01 6.89
N ARG A 89 -2.96 -7.82 6.81
CA ARG A 89 -3.90 -8.19 7.87
C ARG A 89 -4.03 -9.71 8.00
N LEU A 90 -4.05 -10.44 6.88
CA LEU A 90 -4.03 -11.90 6.88
C LEU A 90 -2.75 -12.44 7.55
N VAL A 91 -1.59 -11.94 7.15
CA VAL A 91 -0.29 -12.35 7.71
C VAL A 91 -0.22 -12.05 9.20
N ALA A 92 -0.63 -10.86 9.63
CA ALA A 92 -0.63 -10.50 11.05
C ALA A 92 -1.57 -11.39 11.89
N ALA A 93 -2.74 -11.75 11.37
CA ALA A 93 -3.67 -12.66 12.05
C ALA A 93 -3.08 -14.07 12.18
N GLY A 94 -2.48 -14.59 11.10
CA GLY A 94 -1.79 -15.88 11.11
C GLY A 94 -0.64 -15.93 12.12
N LEU A 95 0.23 -14.91 12.12
CA LEU A 95 1.36 -14.84 13.06
C LEU A 95 0.91 -14.83 14.52
N ARG A 96 -0.14 -14.06 14.87
CA ARG A 96 -0.67 -14.05 16.25
C ARG A 96 -1.15 -15.42 16.70
N ARG A 97 -1.81 -16.16 15.80
CA ARG A 97 -2.29 -17.51 16.11
C ARG A 97 -1.13 -18.47 16.35
N VAL A 98 -0.15 -18.49 15.45
CA VAL A 98 1.02 -19.37 15.56
C VAL A 98 1.82 -19.05 16.83
N LEU A 99 2.04 -17.78 17.15
CA LEU A 99 2.74 -17.39 18.38
C LEU A 99 2.00 -17.89 19.63
N GLY A 100 0.67 -17.74 19.68
CA GLY A 100 -0.11 -18.26 20.80
C GLY A 100 -0.10 -19.78 20.92
N GLU A 101 0.05 -20.51 19.81
CA GLU A 101 0.22 -21.97 19.81
C GLU A 101 1.62 -22.36 20.31
N LEU A 102 2.66 -21.66 19.88
CA LEU A 102 4.05 -21.87 20.32
C LEU A 102 4.24 -21.54 21.81
N ASP A 103 3.64 -20.47 22.30
CA ASP A 103 3.71 -20.08 23.73
C ASP A 103 3.10 -21.16 24.63
N LYS A 104 1.99 -21.78 24.19
CA LYS A 104 1.37 -22.92 24.89
C LYS A 104 2.26 -24.15 24.90
N GLN A 105 2.91 -24.45 23.77
CA GLN A 105 3.85 -25.57 23.67
C GLN A 105 5.09 -25.36 24.58
N ALA A 106 5.62 -24.13 24.62
CA ALA A 106 6.73 -23.77 25.49
C ALA A 106 6.38 -23.89 26.98
N ALA A 107 5.13 -23.58 27.37
CA ALA A 107 4.66 -23.78 28.73
C ALA A 107 4.48 -25.27 29.09
N ALA A 108 4.16 -26.12 28.12
CA ALA A 108 3.93 -27.55 28.33
C ALA A 108 5.22 -28.39 28.40
N THR A 109 6.33 -27.91 27.82
CA THR A 109 7.64 -28.57 27.90
C THR A 109 8.60 -27.72 28.71
N PRO A 110 8.70 -27.91 30.04
CA PRO A 110 9.66 -27.18 30.84
C PRO A 110 11.08 -27.49 30.32
N LYS A 111 11.85 -26.43 30.02
CA LYS A 111 13.26 -26.54 29.60
C LYS A 111 14.02 -27.43 30.59
N PRO A 112 14.63 -28.55 30.17
CA PRO A 112 15.52 -29.30 31.03
C PRO A 112 16.83 -28.53 31.13
N GLY A 113 17.00 -27.69 32.15
CA GLY A 113 18.27 -26.98 32.33
C GLY A 113 18.22 -25.68 33.11
N ALA A 114 17.73 -25.72 34.35
CA ALA A 114 18.16 -24.76 35.36
C ALA A 114 18.56 -25.54 36.62
N ARG A 115 19.55 -26.44 36.48
CA ARG A 115 20.25 -26.98 37.66
C ARG A 115 20.97 -25.80 38.30
N LYS A 116 20.49 -25.40 39.48
CA LYS A 116 21.13 -24.44 40.38
C LYS A 116 22.61 -24.79 40.50
N ARG A 117 23.50 -23.85 40.17
CA ARG A 117 24.86 -23.89 40.71
C ARG A 117 24.74 -23.48 42.18
N ALA A 118 24.78 -24.47 43.06
CA ALA A 118 25.05 -24.23 44.47
C ALA A 118 26.50 -23.76 44.58
N ALA A 119 26.71 -22.62 45.23
CA ALA A 119 27.97 -22.16 45.78
C ALA A 119 27.67 -21.68 47.20
#